data_AF-A0A0N1IC20-F1
#
_entry.id   AF-A0A0N1IC20-F1
#
_cell.length_a   1.000
_cell.length_b   1.000
_cell.length_c   1.000
_cell.angle_alpha   90.00
_cell.angle_beta   90.00
_cell.angle_gamma   90.00
#
_symmetry.space_group_name_H-M   'P 1'
#
loop_
_entity.id
_entity.type
_entity.pdbx_description
1 polymer ?
#
loop_
_entity_poly.entity_id
_entity_poly.type
_entity_poly.pdbx_seq_one_letter_code
_entity_poly.pdbx_strand_id
1 'polypeptide(L)'
;MPTIHIFHQYLYVIETCFHCQQTGKYGEGFVGSSRGVAVHVRAAGPEGEKDHTGCKWPLLSAAAPGEPLPTEPWVAVIKRGNCNFEIKVCLIIRAGH
;
A
#
# COMPACT_ATOMS: atom_id res chain seq x y z
N MET A 1 9.03 -15.04 3.71
CA MET A 1 7.64 -14.55 3.67
C MET A 1 7.73 -13.03 3.66
N PRO A 2 7.35 -12.34 2.58
CA PRO A 2 7.37 -10.87 2.57
C PRO A 2 6.29 -10.36 3.51
N THR A 3 6.69 -9.68 4.59
CA THR A 3 5.77 -9.09 5.56
C THR A 3 5.32 -7.72 5.05
N ILE A 4 4.06 -7.60 4.67
CA ILE A 4 3.48 -6.34 4.19
C ILE A 4 2.59 -5.76 5.29
N HIS A 5 2.94 -4.56 5.75
CA HIS A 5 2.22 -3.87 6.80
C HIS A 5 1.48 -2.67 6.22
N ILE A 6 0.20 -2.56 6.55
CA ILE A 6 -0.71 -1.58 5.95
C ILE A 6 -1.10 -0.56 7.00
N PHE A 7 -0.83 0.71 6.71
CA PHE A 7 -1.12 1.85 7.57
C PHE A 7 -2.34 2.59 7.05
N HIS A 8 -3.28 2.87 7.94
CA HIS A 8 -4.51 3.56 7.61
C HIS A 8 -4.31 5.07 7.78
N GLN A 9 -4.32 5.79 6.66
CA GLN A 9 -4.20 7.26 6.55
C GLN A 9 -2.76 7.75 6.73
N TYR A 10 -1.96 7.61 5.65
CA TYR A 10 -0.62 8.20 5.44
C TYR A 10 0.15 8.50 6.75
N LEU A 11 0.63 7.47 7.43
CA LEU A 11 1.75 7.58 8.36
C LEU A 11 2.89 6.78 7.75
N TYR A 12 3.77 7.48 7.05
CA TYR A 12 5.04 6.90 6.67
C TYR A 12 5.94 6.96 7.91
N VAL A 13 6.25 5.82 8.52
CA VAL A 13 7.53 5.70 9.22
C VAL A 13 8.53 5.29 8.14
N ILE A 14 8.99 6.29 7.37
CA ILE A 14 10.12 6.12 6.48
C ILE A 14 11.32 5.99 7.41
N GLU A 15 12.02 4.86 7.34
CA GLU A 15 13.30 4.69 8.00
C GLU A 15 14.45 5.47 7.36
N THR A 16 14.13 6.48 6.56
CA THR A 16 14.99 7.61 6.21
C THR A 16 14.26 8.89 6.57
N CYS A 17 14.15 9.18 7.87
CA CYS A 17 13.68 10.47 8.36
C CYS A 17 14.76 11.53 8.13
N PHE A 18 14.64 12.33 7.07
CA PHE A 18 15.24 13.68 7.06
C PHE A 18 14.41 14.65 7.93
N HIS A 19 13.18 14.27 8.29
CA HIS A 19 12.28 15.03 9.16
C HIS A 19 11.47 14.11 10.09
N CYS A 20 11.90 13.96 11.35
CA CYS A 20 11.24 13.12 12.35
C CYS A 20 9.95 13.77 12.85
N GLN A 21 8.81 13.46 12.23
CA GLN A 21 7.48 13.83 12.74
C GLN A 21 6.58 12.61 12.92
N GLN A 22 5.82 12.61 14.02
CA GLN A 22 4.77 11.61 14.26
C GLN A 22 3.47 12.08 13.59
N THR A 23 3.14 11.56 12.40
CA THR A 23 1.97 12.02 11.63
C THR A 23 1.06 10.88 11.15
N GLY A 24 0.04 10.53 11.93
CA GLY A 24 -1.02 9.57 11.54
C GLY A 24 -1.26 8.49 12.60
N LYS A 25 -2.22 7.61 12.35
CA LYS A 25 -2.70 6.63 13.36
C LYS A 25 -2.56 5.20 12.84
N TYR A 26 -2.26 4.28 13.75
CA TYR A 26 -2.40 2.85 13.48
C TYR A 26 -3.89 2.49 13.41
N GLY A 27 -4.24 1.52 12.54
CA GLY A 27 -5.57 0.93 12.55
C GLY A 27 -5.77 -0.02 13.75
N GLU A 28 -6.97 -0.54 13.94
CA GLU A 28 -7.33 -1.48 15.04
C GLU A 28 -6.72 -2.90 14.89
N GLY A 29 -5.76 -3.08 13.98
CA GLY A 29 -5.06 -4.33 13.73
C GLY A 29 -3.72 -4.43 14.45
N PHE A 30 -2.85 -5.32 13.95
CA PHE A 30 -1.51 -5.50 14.49
C PHE A 30 -0.67 -4.22 14.40
N VAL A 31 -0.12 -3.79 15.54
CA VAL A 31 0.79 -2.65 15.64
C VAL A 31 2.22 -3.16 15.81
N GLY A 32 3.07 -2.89 14.83
CA GLY A 32 4.48 -3.27 14.86
C GLY A 32 5.30 -2.46 13.85
N SER A 33 6.63 -2.50 13.97
CA SER A 33 7.51 -1.81 13.03
C SER A 33 7.52 -2.51 11.67
N SER A 34 7.41 -1.74 10.59
CA SER A 34 7.55 -2.21 9.21
C SER A 34 8.52 -1.33 8.44
N ARG A 35 9.24 -1.93 7.50
CA ARG A 35 10.18 -1.24 6.62
C ARG A 35 10.06 -1.82 5.22
N GLY A 36 10.18 -0.97 4.21
CA GLY A 36 10.11 -1.38 2.82
C GLY A 36 9.97 -0.22 1.85
N VAL A 37 10.09 -0.51 0.56
CA VAL A 37 9.92 0.48 -0.51
C VAL A 37 8.47 0.94 -0.56
N ALA A 38 8.22 2.24 -0.56
CA ALA A 38 6.87 2.77 -0.71
C ALA A 38 6.42 2.60 -2.18
N VAL A 39 5.36 1.81 -2.41
CA VAL A 39 4.82 1.54 -3.75
C VAL A 39 3.41 2.09 -3.84
N HIS A 40 3.21 3.09 -4.71
CA HIS A 40 1.87 3.56 -5.04
C HIS A 40 1.20 2.55 -5.98
N VAL A 41 0.07 2.01 -5.56
CA VAL A 41 -0.68 1.01 -6.33
C VAL A 41 -1.90 1.61 -7.02
N ARG A 42 -2.25 1.07 -8.17
CA ARG A 42 -3.50 1.34 -8.91
C ARG A 42 -4.14 0.05 -9.37
N ALA A 43 -5.42 0.09 -9.72
CA ALA A 43 -6.09 -1.05 -10.34
C ALA A 43 -5.60 -1.25 -11.79
N ALA A 44 -5.63 -2.48 -12.27
CA ALA A 44 -5.39 -2.79 -13.67
C ALA A 44 -6.62 -2.47 -14.55
N GLY A 45 -6.37 -2.36 -15.85
CA GLY A 45 -7.41 -2.15 -16.87
C GLY A 45 -7.66 -0.69 -17.25
N PRO A 46 -8.55 -0.44 -18.24
CA PRO A 46 -8.75 0.89 -18.83
C PRO A 46 -9.23 1.95 -17.82
N GLU A 47 -10.12 1.55 -16.91
CA GLU A 47 -10.64 2.40 -15.83
C GLU A 47 -9.71 2.41 -14.60
N GLY A 48 -8.75 1.49 -14.56
CA GLY A 48 -7.82 1.32 -13.43
C GLY A 48 -6.75 2.41 -13.37
N GLU A 49 -6.52 3.12 -14.48
CA GLU A 49 -5.52 4.18 -14.55
C GLU A 49 -5.74 5.32 -13.56
N LYS A 50 -7.01 5.59 -13.25
CA LYS A 50 -7.44 6.63 -12.31
C LYS A 50 -7.85 6.06 -10.96
N ASP A 51 -7.88 4.72 -10.85
CA ASP A 51 -8.33 4.01 -9.67
C ASP A 51 -7.15 3.64 -8.77
N HIS A 52 -6.75 4.62 -7.96
CA HIS A 52 -5.72 4.47 -6.92
C HIS A 52 -6.30 4.00 -5.58
N THR A 53 -7.55 3.53 -5.57
CA THR A 53 -8.26 3.21 -4.33
C THR A 53 -7.95 1.80 -3.83
N GLY A 54 -7.33 0.96 -4.66
CA GLY A 54 -6.98 -0.41 -4.28
C GLY A 54 -8.21 -1.26 -3.92
N CYS A 55 -9.37 -0.94 -4.50
CA CYS A 55 -10.62 -1.66 -4.30
C CYS A 55 -10.88 -2.73 -5.37
N LYS A 56 -10.09 -2.72 -6.45
CA LYS A 56 -10.21 -3.64 -7.58
C LYS A 56 -8.90 -4.39 -7.78
N TRP A 57 -9.03 -5.64 -8.19
CA TRP A 57 -7.92 -6.52 -8.54
C TRP A 57 -7.89 -6.72 -10.07
N PRO A 58 -6.73 -6.92 -10.71
CA PRO A 58 -5.37 -6.93 -10.15
C PRO A 58 -4.84 -5.54 -9.78
N LEU A 59 -3.92 -5.51 -8.80
CA LEU A 59 -3.19 -4.31 -8.41
C LEU A 59 -1.85 -4.26 -9.15
N LEU A 60 -1.51 -3.06 -9.64
CA LEU A 60 -0.26 -2.79 -10.34
C LEU A 60 0.46 -1.60 -9.70
N SER A 61 1.77 -1.50 -9.91
CA SER A 61 2.50 -0.28 -9.60
C SER A 61 2.01 0.86 -10.48
N ALA A 62 1.62 1.98 -9.88
CA ALA A 62 1.24 3.18 -10.61
C ALA A 62 2.45 3.81 -11.33
N ALA A 63 3.66 3.62 -10.80
CA ALA A 63 4.90 4.12 -11.38
C ALA A 63 5.42 3.22 -12.52
N ALA A 64 5.17 1.90 -12.44
CA ALA A 64 5.59 0.93 -13.45
C ALA A 64 4.48 -0.11 -13.70
N PRO A 65 3.41 0.24 -14.45
CA PRO A 65 2.26 -0.65 -14.65
C PRO A 65 2.58 -1.95 -15.41
N GLY A 66 3.68 -1.98 -16.17
CA GLY A 66 4.15 -3.14 -16.92
C GLY A 66 5.11 -4.04 -16.14
N GLU A 67 5.52 -3.63 -14.94
CA GLU A 67 6.44 -4.39 -14.09
C GLU A 67 5.67 -5.06 -12.95
N PRO A 68 6.09 -6.25 -12.52
CA PRO A 68 5.53 -6.89 -11.33
C PRO A 68 5.79 -6.04 -10.09
N LEU A 69 4.96 -6.22 -9.07
CA LEU A 69 5.20 -5.59 -7.76
C LEU A 69 6.52 -6.11 -7.17
N PRO A 70 7.24 -5.30 -6.36
CA PRO A 70 8.52 -5.68 -5.82
C PRO A 70 8.47 -6.99 -5.01
N THR A 71 9.50 -7.82 -5.18
CA THR A 71 9.68 -9.05 -4.37
C THR A 71 10.26 -8.74 -2.99
N GLU A 72 10.99 -7.63 -2.87
CA GLU A 72 11.50 -7.11 -1.61
C GLU A 72 10.38 -6.52 -0.75
N PRO A 73 10.53 -6.42 0.59
CA PRO A 73 9.53 -5.81 1.45
C PRO A 73 9.13 -4.42 0.97
N TRP A 74 7.84 -4.20 0.81
CA TRP A 74 7.27 -2.96 0.30
C TRP A 74 6.05 -2.53 1.10
N VAL A 75 5.77 -1.23 1.07
CA VAL A 75 4.65 -0.59 1.76
C VAL A 75 3.71 -0.02 0.70
N ALA A 76 2.48 -0.52 0.68
CA ALA A 76 1.47 -0.06 -0.27
C ALA A 76 0.98 1.35 0.09
N VAL A 77 0.97 2.24 -0.89
CA VAL A 77 0.38 3.57 -0.81
C VAL A 77 -0.92 3.57 -1.61
N ILE A 78 -2.04 3.80 -0.91
CA ILE A 78 -3.40 3.72 -1.47
C ILE A 78 -4.19 4.99 -1.15
N LYS A 79 -4.96 5.46 -2.13
CA LYS A 79 -5.93 6.54 -1.94
C LYS A 79 -7.11 6.09 -1.06
N ARG A 80 -7.44 6.91 -0.07
CA ARG A 80 -8.63 6.71 0.78
C ARG A 80 -9.92 6.81 -0.04
N GLY A 81 -10.92 6.00 0.33
CA GLY A 81 -12.27 6.03 -0.24
C GLY A 81 -12.62 4.81 -1.10
N ASN A 82 -13.84 4.80 -1.62
CA ASN A 82 -14.43 3.84 -2.57
C ASN A 82 -14.71 2.42 -2.03
N CYS A 83 -13.97 1.95 -1.03
CA CYS A 83 -14.25 0.69 -0.32
C CYS A 83 -13.70 0.73 1.10
N ASN A 84 -14.08 -0.27 1.90
CA ASN A 84 -13.62 -0.44 3.27
C ASN A 84 -12.13 -0.82 3.33
N PHE A 85 -11.53 -0.64 4.49
CA PHE A 85 -10.09 -0.84 4.66
C PHE A 85 -9.70 -2.31 4.70
N GLU A 86 -10.57 -3.18 5.18
CA GLU A 86 -10.36 -4.63 5.18
C GLU A 86 -10.22 -5.15 3.76
N ILE A 87 -10.98 -4.59 2.81
CA ILE A 87 -10.90 -4.94 1.38
C ILE A 87 -9.53 -4.54 0.82
N LYS A 88 -9.08 -3.30 1.10
CA LYS A 88 -7.76 -2.82 0.68
C LYS A 88 -6.65 -3.71 1.24
N VAL A 89 -6.76 -4.07 2.52
CA VAL A 89 -5.81 -4.93 3.22
C VAL A 89 -5.74 -6.32 2.57
N CYS A 90 -6.89 -6.94 2.36
CA CYS A 90 -6.97 -8.26 1.73
C CYS A 90 -6.35 -8.28 0.33
N LEU A 91 -6.63 -7.25 -0.48
CA LEU A 91 -6.11 -7.15 -1.85
C LEU A 91 -4.59 -6.91 -1.89
N ILE A 92 -4.04 -6.10 -1.00
CA ILE A 92 -2.58 -5.89 -0.90
C ILE A 92 -1.88 -7.17 -0.44
N ILE A 93 -2.40 -7.84 0.60
CA ILE A 93 -1.82 -9.10 1.09
C ILE A 93 -1.79 -10.13 -0.04
N ARG A 94 -2.87 -10.21 -0.82
CA ARG A 94 -2.95 -11.08 -2.00
C ARG A 94 -1.95 -10.70 -3.10
N ALA A 95 -1.60 -9.42 -3.24
CA ALA A 95 -0.73 -8.94 -4.31
C ALA A 95 0.77 -9.10 -4.01
N GLY A 96 1.15 -9.20 -2.74
CA GLY A 96 2.53 -9.45 -2.33
C GLY A 96 2.83 -10.88 -1.92
N HIS A 97 1.96 -11.81 -2.31
CA HIS A 97 2.13 -13.25 -2.08
C HIS A 97 2.51 -13.98 -3.36
#